data_AF-A0A1H6KYQ5-F1
#
_entry.id   AF-A0A1H6KYQ5-F1
#
_cell.length_a   1.000
_cell.length_b   1.000
_cell.length_c   1.000
_cell.angle_alpha   90.00
_cell.angle_beta   90.00
_cell.angle_gamma   90.00
#
_symmetry.space_group_name_H-M   'P 1'
#
loop_
_entity.id
_entity.type
_entity.pdbx_description
1 polymer ?
#
loop_
_entity_poly.entity_id
_entity_poly.type
_entity_poly.pdbx_seq_one_letter_code
_entity_poly.pdbx_strand_id
1 'polypeptide(L)'
;MNWGKRVRVEVGSARRTPGGQRIYEQDAVERVKLIKELFAAGRSSDGVVQLLPCVDSGTATSAMVERLICERARIDAEVSRLAATRDRLDQIIVETRRHFLSDTAVVRP
;
A
#
# COMPACT_ATOMS: atom_id res chain seq x y z
N MET A 1 -17.08 1.52 8.58
CA MET A 1 -16.17 1.90 7.49
C MET A 1 -16.91 2.87 6.57
N ASN A 2 -16.51 4.14 6.60
CA ASN A 2 -17.23 5.23 5.92
C ASN A 2 -16.73 5.37 4.48
N TRP A 3 -17.48 4.84 3.52
CA TRP A 3 -17.11 4.79 2.10
C TRP A 3 -17.39 6.15 1.39
N GLY A 4 -16.78 7.23 1.87
CA GLY A 4 -16.86 8.56 1.27
C GLY A 4 -16.33 8.59 -0.18
N LYS A 5 -17.04 9.32 -1.06
CA LYS A 5 -16.73 9.65 -2.47
C LYS A 5 -15.72 8.71 -3.17
N ARG A 6 -16.23 7.63 -3.76
CA ARG A 6 -15.42 6.67 -4.53
C ARG A 6 -15.05 7.26 -5.89
N VAL A 7 -13.79 7.64 -6.09
CA VAL A 7 -13.26 8.00 -7.41
C VAL A 7 -12.99 6.71 -8.18
N ARG A 8 -13.47 6.62 -9.42
CA ARG A 8 -13.19 5.47 -10.30
C ARG A 8 -11.75 5.56 -10.79
N VAL A 9 -10.94 4.56 -10.47
CA VAL A 9 -9.60 4.40 -11.02
C VAL A 9 -9.69 3.58 -12.30
N GLU A 10 -9.26 4.15 -13.42
CA GLU A 10 -9.26 3.44 -14.71
C GLU A 10 -7.95 2.67 -14.91
N VAL A 11 -8.10 1.39 -15.27
CA VAL A 11 -7.00 0.42 -15.38
C VAL A 11 -6.39 0.32 -16.77
N GLY A 12 -6.75 1.24 -17.68
CA GLY A 12 -6.21 1.29 -19.04
C GLY A 12 -7.29 1.51 -20.10
N SER A 13 -6.85 1.84 -21.32
CA SER A 13 -7.74 1.88 -22.49
C SER A 13 -8.19 0.45 -22.83
N ALA A 14 -9.46 0.29 -23.22
CA ALA A 14 -10.03 -1.01 -23.53
C ALA A 14 -10.78 -0.94 -24.85
N ARG A 15 -10.49 -1.87 -25.77
CA ARG A 15 -11.34 -2.09 -26.94
C ARG A 15 -12.53 -2.96 -26.52
N ARG A 16 -13.61 -2.94 -27.29
CA ARG A 16 -14.81 -3.75 -27.02
C ARG A 16 -14.91 -4.87 -28.06
N THR A 17 -15.33 -6.06 -27.64
CA THR A 17 -15.79 -7.10 -28.56
C THR A 17 -17.11 -6.66 -29.23
N PRO A 18 -17.53 -7.31 -30.33
CA PRO A 18 -18.88 -7.13 -30.89
C PRO A 18 -20.01 -7.42 -29.89
N GLY A 19 -19.76 -8.31 -28.92
CA GLY A 19 -20.68 -8.62 -27.81
C GLY A 19 -20.60 -7.66 -26.61
N GLY A 20 -19.79 -6.60 -26.67
CA GLY A 20 -19.71 -5.56 -25.65
C GLY A 20 -18.75 -5.81 -24.47
N GLN A 21 -18.04 -6.94 -24.43
CA GLN A 21 -17.02 -7.21 -23.42
C GLN A 21 -15.78 -6.33 -23.62
N ARG A 22 -15.07 -5.97 -22.54
CA ARG A 22 -13.81 -5.20 -22.60
C ARG A 22 -12.65 -6.14 -22.88
N ILE A 23 -11.83 -5.79 -23.86
CA ILE A 23 -10.52 -6.40 -24.15
C ILE A 23 -9.47 -5.41 -23.65
N TYR A 24 -8.56 -5.90 -22.82
CA TYR A 24 -7.45 -5.16 -22.28
C TYR A 24 -6.14 -5.73 -22.84
N GLU A 25 -5.24 -4.84 -23.20
CA GLU A 25 -3.89 -5.21 -23.61
C GLU A 25 -3.04 -5.57 -22.38
N GLN A 26 -1.85 -6.15 -22.62
CA GLN A 26 -1.01 -6.67 -21.54
C GLN A 26 -0.48 -5.58 -20.59
N ASP A 27 -0.36 -4.33 -21.07
CA ASP A 27 -0.03 -3.15 -20.27
C ASP A 27 -1.03 -2.86 -19.15
N ALA A 28 -2.32 -3.19 -19.35
CA ALA A 28 -3.35 -3.07 -18.35
C ALA A 28 -3.09 -3.97 -17.14
N VAL A 29 -2.43 -5.13 -17.33
CA VAL A 29 -2.09 -6.03 -16.23
C VAL A 29 -1.04 -5.38 -15.32
N GLU A 30 0.02 -4.82 -15.88
CA GLU A 30 1.06 -4.12 -15.11
C GLU A 30 0.50 -2.89 -14.40
N ARG A 31 -0.38 -2.15 -15.07
CA ARG A 31 -1.10 -1.04 -14.45
C ARG A 31 -1.96 -1.47 -13.26
N VAL A 32 -2.70 -2.59 -13.39
CA VAL A 32 -3.51 -3.13 -12.29
C VAL A 32 -2.63 -3.54 -11.12
N LYS A 33 -1.47 -4.16 -11.36
CA LYS A 33 -0.53 -4.52 -10.29
C LYS A 33 -0.09 -3.30 -9.51
N LEU A 34 0.37 -2.25 -10.20
CA LEU A 34 0.77 -1.00 -9.56
C LEU A 34 -0.36 -0.36 -8.75
N ILE A 35 -1.58 -0.30 -9.30
CA ILE A 35 -2.75 0.23 -8.60
C ILE A 35 -3.02 -0.56 -7.31
N LYS A 36 -2.93 -1.90 -7.37
CA LYS A 36 -3.13 -2.76 -6.20
C LYS A 36 -2.05 -2.56 -5.15
N GLU A 37 -0.79 -2.39 -5.55
CA GLU A 37 0.32 -2.10 -4.64
C GLU A 37 0.14 -0.76 -3.93
N LEU A 38 -0.27 0.29 -4.64
CA LEU A 38 -0.57 1.60 -4.04
C LEU A 38 -1.72 1.52 -3.04
N PHE A 39 -2.78 0.75 -3.34
CA PHE A 39 -3.86 0.50 -2.38
C PHE A 39 -3.39 -0.31 -1.18
N ALA A 40 -2.55 -1.33 -1.38
CA ALA A 40 -1.96 -2.12 -0.29
C ALA A 40 -1.07 -1.26 0.62
N ALA A 41 -0.42 -0.23 0.07
CA ALA A 41 0.32 0.79 0.81
C ALA A 41 -0.58 1.83 1.52
N GLY A 42 -1.89 1.59 1.59
CA GLY A 42 -2.86 2.43 2.31
C GLY A 42 -3.25 3.72 1.60
N ARG A 43 -2.99 3.86 0.29
CA ARG A 43 -3.37 5.06 -0.46
C ARG A 43 -4.87 5.11 -0.75
N SER A 44 -5.45 6.30 -0.73
CA SER A 44 -6.86 6.50 -1.12
C SER A 44 -7.05 6.45 -2.63
N SER A 45 -8.26 6.18 -3.12
CA SER A 45 -8.55 6.15 -4.57
C SER A 45 -8.24 7.46 -5.26
N ASP A 46 -8.50 8.59 -4.60
CA ASP A 46 -8.15 9.93 -5.10
C ASP A 46 -6.63 10.11 -5.20
N GLY A 47 -5.90 9.69 -4.15
CA GLY A 47 -4.45 9.71 -4.16
C GLY A 47 -3.83 8.83 -5.25
N VAL A 48 -4.44 7.68 -5.56
CA VAL A 48 -4.02 6.81 -6.66
C VAL A 48 -4.25 7.51 -8.01
N VAL A 49 -5.45 8.04 -8.29
CA VAL A 49 -5.74 8.74 -9.55
C VAL A 49 -4.75 9.87 -9.81
N GLN A 50 -4.35 10.61 -8.77
CA GLN A 50 -3.40 11.70 -8.91
C GLN A 50 -1.97 11.26 -9.25
N LEU A 51 -1.61 10.00 -8.99
CA LEU A 51 -0.29 9.44 -9.29
C LEU A 51 -0.22 8.79 -10.66
N LEU A 52 -1.34 8.24 -11.17
CA LEU A 52 -1.37 7.49 -12.43
C LEU A 52 -0.87 8.27 -13.66
N PRO A 53 -1.13 9.59 -13.81
CA PRO A 53 -0.55 10.36 -14.91
C PRO A 53 0.99 10.30 -14.95
N CYS A 54 1.66 10.11 -13.81
CA CYS A 54 3.12 9.98 -13.72
C CYS A 54 3.67 8.69 -14.35
N VAL A 55 2.79 7.71 -14.54
CA VAL A 55 3.12 6.40 -15.10
C VAL A 55 2.70 6.34 -16.58
N ASP A 56 1.63 7.06 -16.94
CA ASP A 56 1.01 7.00 -18.28
C ASP A 56 1.55 8.00 -19.29
N SER A 57 1.98 9.17 -18.85
CA SER A 57 2.22 10.31 -19.75
C SER A 57 3.45 10.17 -20.64
N GLY A 58 4.34 9.20 -20.36
CA GLY A 58 5.67 9.10 -20.97
C GLY A 58 6.55 10.34 -20.76
N THR A 59 6.09 11.33 -19.99
CA THR A 59 6.69 12.65 -19.80
C THR A 59 6.53 13.08 -18.35
N ALA A 60 7.63 13.33 -17.66
CA ALA A 60 7.62 13.73 -16.26
C ALA A 60 7.76 15.25 -16.12
N THR A 61 6.77 15.90 -15.50
CA THR A 61 6.90 17.30 -15.06
C THR A 61 7.49 17.36 -13.64
N SER A 62 8.08 18.50 -13.25
CA SER A 62 8.60 18.69 -11.87
C SER A 62 7.53 18.38 -10.81
N ALA A 63 6.31 18.87 -11.02
CA ALA A 63 5.19 18.64 -10.12
C ALA A 63 4.82 17.15 -9.98
N MET A 64 4.99 16.36 -11.04
CA MET A 64 4.77 14.91 -11.01
C MET A 64 5.84 14.20 -10.20
N VAL A 65 7.10 14.60 -10.37
CA VAL A 65 8.23 14.07 -9.58
C VAL A 65 8.09 14.42 -8.11
N GLU A 66 7.78 15.68 -7.79
CA GLU A 66 7.53 16.13 -6.41
C GLU A 66 6.41 15.34 -5.75
N ARG A 67 5.33 15.06 -6.49
CA ARG A 67 4.22 14.24 -5.99
C ARG A 67 4.66 12.82 -5.66
N LEU A 68 5.50 12.20 -6.50
CA LEU A 68 6.06 10.87 -6.23
C LEU A 68 6.98 10.89 -5.00
N ILE A 69 7.81 11.93 -4.84
CA ILE A 69 8.68 12.11 -3.68
C ILE A 69 7.85 12.23 -2.39
N CYS A 70 6.80 13.05 -2.42
CA CYS A 70 5.88 13.21 -1.29
C CYS A 70 5.19 11.88 -0.93
N GLU A 71 4.77 11.10 -1.94
CA GLU A 71 4.17 9.80 -1.69
C GLU A 71 5.17 8.80 -1.09
N ARG A 72 6.41 8.79 -1.60
CA ARG A 72 7.49 7.98 -1.04
C ARG A 72 7.76 8.35 0.42
N ALA A 73 7.85 9.65 0.74
CA ALA A 73 8.06 10.12 2.10
C ALA A 73 6.92 9.70 3.06
N ARG A 74 5.67 9.70 2.58
CA ARG A 74 4.53 9.18 3.34
C ARG A 74 4.69 7.68 3.66
N ILE A 75 5.09 6.88 2.67
CA ILE A 75 5.32 5.45 2.85
C ILE A 75 6.47 5.23 3.85
N ASP A 76 7.58 5.96 3.73
CA ASP A 76 8.72 5.87 4.65
C ASP A 76 8.32 6.18 6.10
N ALA A 77 7.45 7.17 6.31
CA ALA A 77 6.92 7.50 7.63
C ALA A 77 6.07 6.36 8.23
N GLU A 78 5.23 5.74 7.40
CA GLU A 78 4.39 4.60 7.82
C GLU A 78 5.22 3.35 8.13
N VAL A 79 6.22 3.06 7.31
CA VAL A 79 7.19 1.98 7.57
C VAL A 79 7.90 2.21 8.90
N SER A 80 8.36 3.43 9.16
CA SER A 80 9.03 3.77 10.42
C SER A 80 8.11 3.57 11.62
N ARG A 81 6.84 3.96 11.52
CA ARG A 81 5.83 3.77 12.56
C ARG A 81 5.56 2.28 12.84
N LEU A 82 5.42 1.48 11.78
CA LEU A 82 5.21 0.03 11.89
C LEU A 82 6.43 -0.68 12.47
N ALA A 83 7.64 -0.27 12.06
CA ALA A 83 8.88 -0.80 12.62
C ALA A 83 8.97 -0.53 14.13
N ALA A 84 8.73 0.70 14.57
CA ALA A 84 8.71 1.04 16.00
C ALA A 84 7.66 0.23 16.79
N THR A 85 6.49 -0.02 16.17
CA THR A 85 5.44 -0.85 16.78
C THR A 85 5.88 -2.30 16.93
N ARG A 86 6.51 -2.87 15.88
CA ARG A 86 7.07 -4.22 15.91
C ARG A 86 8.15 -4.34 16.99
N ASP A 87 9.07 -3.38 17.05
CA ASP A 87 10.15 -3.40 18.03
C ASP A 87 9.60 -3.34 19.47
N ARG A 88 8.50 -2.60 19.69
CA ARG A 88 7.78 -2.60 20.97
C ARG A 88 7.13 -3.95 21.26
N LEU A 89 6.54 -4.61 20.27
CA LEU A 89 5.99 -5.96 20.43
C LEU A 89 7.09 -6.97 20.78
N ASP A 90 8.25 -6.86 20.16
CA ASP A 90 9.40 -7.74 20.46
C ASP A 90 9.85 -7.59 21.93
N GLN A 91 9.88 -6.36 22.45
CA GLN A 91 10.16 -6.13 23.88
C GLN A 91 9.12 -6.80 24.79
N ILE A 92 7.83 -6.68 24.47
CA ILE A 92 6.74 -7.31 25.25
C ILE A 92 6.87 -8.84 25.21
N ILE A 93 7.21 -9.41 24.05
CA ILE A 93 7.41 -10.85 23.89
C ILE A 93 8.56 -11.34 24.77
N VAL A 94 9.69 -10.62 24.78
CA VAL A 94 10.85 -10.96 25.61
C VAL A 94 10.47 -10.95 27.10
N GLU A 95 9.77 -9.91 27.55
CA GLU A 95 9.39 -9.79 28.96
C GLU A 95 8.39 -10.88 29.38
N THR A 96 7.39 -11.13 28.52
CA THR A 96 6.40 -12.18 28.75
C THR A 96 7.06 -13.56 28.85
N ARG A 97 8.06 -13.85 28.01
CA ARG A 97 8.86 -15.08 28.08
C ARG A 97 9.63 -15.19 29.38
N ARG A 98 10.23 -14.09 29.89
CA ARG A 98 10.93 -14.10 31.18
C ARG A 98 10.00 -14.45 32.33
N HIS A 99 8.84 -13.79 32.42
CA HIS A 99 7.85 -14.07 33.46
C HIS A 99 7.39 -15.53 33.43
N PHE A 100 7.10 -16.08 32.25
CA PHE A 100 6.67 -17.47 32.11
C PHE A 100 7.74 -18.48 32.62
N LEU A 101 9.01 -18.20 32.34
CA LEU A 101 10.12 -19.06 32.81
C LEU A 101 10.34 -18.91 34.32
N SER A 102 10.16 -17.71 34.87
CA SER A 102 10.22 -17.45 36.31
C SER A 102 9.08 -18.13 37.08
N ASP A 103 7.85 -18.11 36.57
CA ASP A 103 6.71 -18.81 37.16
C ASP A 103 6.92 -20.33 37.15
N THR A 104 7.49 -20.87 36.07
CA THR A 104 7.76 -22.32 35.96
C THR A 104 8.88 -22.76 36.91
N ALA A 105 9.84 -21.89 37.21
CA ALA A 105 10.93 -22.18 38.14
C ALA A 105 10.52 -22.15 39.62
N VAL A 106 9.47 -21.39 39.98
CA VAL A 106 8.94 -21.30 41.35
C VAL A 106 8.09 -22.51 41.72
N VAL A 107 7.54 -23.25 40.74
CA VAL A 107 6.72 -24.46 40.97
C VAL A 107 7.56 -25.75 40.87
N ARG A 108 8.61 -25.89 41.70
CA ARG A 108 9.25 -27.19 41.95
C ARG A 108 9.33 -27.49 43.46
N PRO A 109 8.81 -28.64 43.93
CA PRO A 109 9.01 -29.12 45.30
C PRO A 109 10.45 -29.60 45.54
#